data_AF-A0AA36BZU0-F1
#
_entry.id   AF-A0AA36BZU0-F1
#
_cell.length_a   1.000
_cell.length_b   1.000
_cell.length_c   1.000
_cell.angle_alpha   90.00
_cell.angle_beta   90.00
_cell.angle_gamma   90.00
#
_symmetry.space_group_name_H-M   'P 1'
#
loop_
_entity.id
_entity.type
_entity.pdbx_description
1 polymer ?
#
loop_
_entity_poly.entity_id
_entity_poly.type
_entity_poly.pdbx_seq_one_letter_code
_entity_poly.pdbx_strand_id
1 'polypeptide(L)'
;MASDEASLRGLEALMTEFFAVATTNSRKREIEELLNIFSQTQDSWKHCLFYMANTQNEYVIMFCLTVLENVINKQWVGYCGADKMDIRLTLNQYLYAHHNKVPSFIRNKLVKLVVDIGRTDWPHFYPDFFTNILQLVQDSETVTLGVLLLKMTSEELMAPREDLSMARKEELHRLLLAQIPTVLNLLNNILESVLEKHWHLVAATPPPSPTQGDSGTRQRGSSLMLFSSSPLQSVC
;
A
#
# COMPACT_ATOMS: atom_id res chain seq x y z
N MET A 1 -17.13 -23.13 1.20
CA MET A 1 -16.38 -23.28 -0.06
C MET A 1 -17.25 -23.06 -1.29
N ALA A 2 -18.10 -24.01 -1.73
CA ALA A 2 -18.94 -23.80 -2.93
C ALA A 2 -19.93 -22.62 -2.80
N SER A 3 -20.47 -22.40 -1.59
CA SER A 3 -21.33 -21.23 -1.32
C SER A 3 -20.56 -19.92 -1.36
N ASP A 4 -19.33 -19.89 -0.82
CA ASP A 4 -18.52 -18.65 -0.75
C ASP A 4 -18.02 -18.24 -2.14
N GLU A 5 -17.68 -19.20 -2.99
CA GLU A 5 -17.32 -18.93 -4.38
C GLU A 5 -18.51 -18.40 -5.20
N ALA A 6 -19.71 -18.95 -4.99
CA ALA A 6 -20.92 -18.44 -5.63
C ALA A 6 -21.25 -17.01 -5.16
N SER A 7 -21.14 -16.76 -3.85
CA SER A 7 -21.30 -15.43 -3.28
C SER A 7 -20.26 -14.44 -3.81
N LEU A 8 -19.00 -14.85 -3.96
CA LEU A 8 -17.94 -14.03 -4.54
C LEU A 8 -18.27 -13.64 -5.98
N ARG A 9 -18.66 -14.60 -6.83
CA ARG A 9 -19.04 -14.30 -8.23
C ARG A 9 -20.22 -13.34 -8.30
N GLY A 10 -21.21 -13.49 -7.40
CA GLY A 10 -22.33 -12.56 -7.28
C GLY A 10 -21.87 -11.16 -6.92
N LEU A 11 -20.95 -11.03 -5.95
CA LEU A 11 -20.38 -9.76 -5.55
C LEU A 11 -19.56 -9.11 -6.67
N GLU A 12 -18.74 -9.87 -7.39
CA GLU A 12 -18.01 -9.38 -8.57
C GLU A 12 -18.95 -8.81 -9.63
N ALA A 13 -20.03 -9.51 -9.94
CA ALA A 13 -21.03 -9.05 -10.89
C ALA A 13 -21.70 -7.74 -10.43
N LEU A 14 -22.10 -7.64 -9.16
CA LEU A 14 -22.70 -6.44 -8.60
C LEU A 14 -21.74 -5.24 -8.60
N MET A 15 -20.47 -5.45 -8.22
CA MET A 15 -19.48 -4.38 -8.19
C MET A 15 -19.15 -3.87 -9.59
N THR A 16 -19.01 -4.78 -10.56
CA THR A 16 -18.80 -4.41 -11.96
C THR A 16 -20.02 -3.71 -12.55
N GLU A 17 -21.23 -4.16 -12.23
CA GLU A 17 -22.47 -3.48 -12.62
C GLU A 17 -22.53 -2.07 -12.02
N PHE A 18 -22.23 -1.90 -10.74
CA PHE A 18 -22.27 -0.62 -10.06
C PHE A 18 -21.41 0.46 -10.74
N PHE A 19 -20.21 0.10 -11.19
CA PHE A 19 -19.28 1.02 -11.84
C PHE A 19 -19.43 1.11 -13.36
N ALA A 20 -20.32 0.31 -13.97
CA ALA A 20 -20.58 0.41 -15.41
C ALA A 20 -21.29 1.72 -15.78
N VAL A 21 -20.90 2.29 -16.93
CA VAL A 21 -21.43 3.57 -17.43
C VAL A 21 -22.93 3.49 -17.74
N ALA A 22 -23.42 2.31 -18.15
CA ALA A 22 -24.81 2.09 -18.50
C ALA A 22 -25.75 1.96 -17.28
N THR A 23 -25.20 1.85 -16.07
CA THR A 23 -25.99 1.57 -14.87
C THR A 23 -26.69 2.82 -14.37
N THR A 24 -28.02 2.74 -14.26
CA THR A 24 -28.87 3.86 -13.83
C THR A 24 -28.66 4.20 -12.34
N ASN A 25 -28.94 5.45 -11.96
CA ASN A 25 -28.84 5.87 -10.55
C ASN A 25 -29.77 5.09 -9.61
N SER A 26 -30.97 4.70 -10.09
CA SER A 26 -31.87 3.85 -9.29
C SER A 26 -31.22 2.50 -8.99
N ARG A 27 -30.64 1.88 -10.02
CA ARG A 27 -29.96 0.59 -9.88
C ARG A 27 -28.72 0.68 -8.98
N LYS A 28 -27.93 1.76 -9.09
CA LYS A 28 -26.79 2.00 -8.19
C LYS A 28 -27.21 2.06 -6.73
N ARG A 29 -28.32 2.74 -6.41
CA ARG A 29 -28.86 2.80 -5.04
C ARG A 29 -29.33 1.44 -4.54
N GLU A 30 -29.95 0.62 -5.39
CA GLU A 30 -30.33 -0.75 -5.02
C GLU A 30 -29.09 -1.60 -4.69
N ILE A 31 -28.04 -1.50 -5.51
CA ILE A 31 -26.78 -2.22 -5.27
C ILE A 31 -26.12 -1.72 -3.98
N GLU A 32 -26.06 -0.40 -3.76
CA GLU A 32 -25.54 0.19 -2.52
C GLU A 32 -26.26 -0.33 -1.28
N GLU A 33 -27.59 -0.43 -1.32
CA GLU A 33 -28.38 -0.96 -0.21
C GLU A 33 -28.03 -2.42 0.07
N LEU A 34 -27.88 -3.25 -0.97
CA LEU A 34 -27.46 -4.65 -0.82
C LEU A 34 -26.06 -4.77 -0.20
N LEU A 35 -25.12 -3.95 -0.66
CA LEU A 35 -23.75 -3.92 -0.14
C LEU A 35 -23.71 -3.43 1.31
N ASN A 36 -24.54 -2.45 1.66
CA ASN A 36 -24.69 -1.94 3.02
C ASN A 36 -25.25 -3.02 3.95
N ILE A 37 -26.32 -3.71 3.53
CA ILE A 37 -26.87 -4.86 4.28
C ILE A 37 -25.78 -5.91 4.51
N PHE A 38 -25.04 -6.29 3.46
CA PHE A 38 -23.93 -7.24 3.59
C PHE A 38 -22.90 -6.78 4.63
N SER A 39 -22.46 -5.51 4.58
CA SER A 39 -21.45 -4.99 5.50
C SER A 39 -21.87 -5.05 6.98
N GLN A 40 -23.17 -5.04 7.24
CA GLN A 40 -23.76 -5.11 8.58
C GLN A 40 -24.01 -6.55 9.06
N THR A 41 -23.92 -7.54 8.17
CA THR A 41 -24.08 -8.95 8.56
C THR A 41 -23.00 -9.38 9.55
N GLN A 42 -23.37 -10.27 10.47
CA GLN A 42 -22.41 -10.88 11.38
C GLN A 42 -21.33 -11.62 10.57
N ASP A 43 -20.08 -11.49 10.98
CA ASP A 43 -18.93 -12.12 10.33
C ASP A 43 -18.69 -11.71 8.86
N SER A 44 -19.27 -10.59 8.39
CA SER A 44 -18.99 -10.02 7.06
C SER A 44 -17.49 -9.82 6.79
N TRP A 45 -16.71 -9.53 7.84
CA TRP A 45 -15.25 -9.41 7.78
C TRP A 45 -14.57 -10.73 7.38
N LYS A 46 -15.06 -11.91 7.80
CA LYS A 46 -14.49 -13.21 7.43
C LYS A 46 -14.66 -13.46 5.93
N HIS A 47 -15.85 -13.14 5.41
CA HIS A 47 -16.12 -13.17 3.97
C HIS A 47 -15.22 -12.19 3.22
N CYS A 48 -15.01 -10.97 3.72
CA CYS A 48 -14.10 -9.99 3.11
C CYS A 48 -12.65 -10.51 3.02
N LEU A 49 -12.15 -11.15 4.08
CA LEU A 49 -10.81 -11.78 4.07
C LEU A 49 -10.73 -12.89 3.01
N PHE A 50 -11.76 -13.75 2.93
CA PHE A 50 -11.85 -14.79 1.92
C PHE A 50 -11.90 -14.20 0.49
N TYR A 51 -12.75 -13.21 0.24
CA TYR A 51 -12.90 -12.60 -1.08
C TYR A 51 -11.60 -11.95 -1.56
N MET A 52 -10.91 -11.20 -0.70
CA MET A 52 -9.62 -10.59 -1.04
C MET A 52 -8.58 -11.62 -1.49
N ALA A 53 -8.56 -12.80 -0.87
CA ALA A 53 -7.63 -13.86 -1.25
C ALA A 53 -7.98 -14.57 -2.58
N ASN A 54 -9.21 -14.41 -3.07
CA ASN A 54 -9.74 -15.22 -4.18
C ASN A 54 -10.20 -14.41 -5.40
N THR A 55 -10.11 -13.08 -5.38
CA THR A 55 -10.50 -12.21 -6.50
C THR A 55 -9.33 -11.36 -7.02
N GLN A 56 -9.41 -11.01 -8.29
CA GLN A 56 -8.58 -9.96 -8.91
C GLN A 56 -9.39 -8.69 -9.19
N ASN A 57 -10.68 -8.68 -8.89
CA ASN A 57 -11.55 -7.53 -9.12
C ASN A 57 -11.23 -6.41 -8.09
N GLU A 58 -10.60 -5.35 -8.57
CA GLU A 58 -10.16 -4.21 -7.75
C GLU A 58 -11.31 -3.54 -7.00
N TYR A 59 -12.52 -3.52 -7.58
CA TYR A 59 -13.71 -2.97 -6.93
C TYR A 59 -14.11 -3.82 -5.71
N VAL A 60 -14.09 -5.14 -5.86
CA VAL A 60 -14.37 -6.08 -4.76
C VAL A 60 -13.32 -5.95 -3.66
N ILE A 61 -12.04 -5.87 -4.03
CA ILE A 61 -10.95 -5.69 -3.05
C ILE A 61 -11.16 -4.40 -2.26
N MET A 62 -11.42 -3.27 -2.94
CA MET A 62 -11.67 -1.99 -2.26
C MET A 62 -12.91 -2.01 -1.37
N PHE A 63 -13.98 -2.66 -1.82
CA PHE A 63 -15.17 -2.86 -0.99
C PHE A 63 -14.84 -3.64 0.28
N CYS A 64 -14.16 -4.78 0.16
CA CYS A 64 -13.74 -5.60 1.31
C CYS A 64 -12.86 -4.80 2.28
N LEU A 65 -11.91 -4.03 1.76
CA LEU A 65 -11.07 -3.15 2.59
C LEU A 65 -11.86 -2.05 3.30
N THR A 66 -12.95 -1.56 2.70
CA THR A 66 -13.83 -0.55 3.31
C THR A 66 -14.67 -1.16 4.44
N VAL A 67 -15.14 -2.40 4.27
CA VAL A 67 -15.83 -3.13 5.35
C VAL A 67 -14.86 -3.38 6.52
N LEU A 68 -13.64 -3.84 6.24
CA LEU A 68 -12.61 -4.06 7.26
C LEU A 68 -12.20 -2.76 7.95
N GLU A 69 -12.11 -1.64 7.23
CA GLU A 69 -11.89 -0.32 7.83
C GLU A 69 -12.95 0.02 8.87
N ASN A 70 -14.23 -0.22 8.56
CA ASN A 70 -15.32 0.07 9.48
C ASN A 70 -15.20 -0.79 10.76
N VAL A 71 -14.83 -2.06 10.62
CA VAL A 71 -14.55 -2.95 11.75
C VAL A 71 -13.40 -2.41 12.60
N ILE A 72 -12.26 -2.09 11.98
CA ILE A 72 -11.06 -1.60 12.66
C ILE A 72 -11.30 -0.25 13.34
N ASN A 73 -12.03 0.67 12.71
CA ASN A 73 -12.19 2.02 13.24
C ASN A 73 -13.34 2.14 14.26
N LYS A 74 -14.38 1.31 14.16
CA LYS A 74 -15.59 1.48 14.99
C LYS A 74 -15.84 0.35 15.98
N GLN A 75 -15.39 -0.86 15.70
CA GLN A 75 -15.76 -2.05 16.47
C GLN A 75 -14.56 -2.78 17.08
N TRP A 76 -13.33 -2.40 16.71
CA TRP A 76 -12.11 -3.13 17.06
C TRP A 76 -11.99 -3.46 18.54
N VAL A 77 -12.25 -2.51 19.45
CA VAL A 77 -12.14 -2.74 20.89
C VAL A 77 -13.02 -3.91 21.37
N GLY A 78 -14.20 -4.10 20.76
CA GLY A 78 -15.15 -5.15 21.12
C GLY A 78 -14.85 -6.54 20.54
N TYR A 79 -13.93 -6.66 19.58
CA TYR A 79 -13.57 -7.94 18.97
C TYR A 79 -12.67 -8.78 19.89
N CYS A 80 -12.84 -10.11 19.84
CA CYS A 80 -12.01 -11.01 20.62
C CYS A 80 -10.58 -11.10 20.07
N GLY A 81 -9.62 -11.56 20.89
CA GLY A 81 -8.21 -11.62 20.51
C GLY A 81 -7.92 -12.53 19.30
N ALA A 82 -8.68 -13.61 19.13
CA ALA A 82 -8.52 -14.53 18.00
C ALA A 82 -8.91 -13.85 16.67
N ASP A 83 -10.10 -13.23 16.61
CA ASP A 83 -10.57 -12.54 15.40
C ASP A 83 -9.63 -11.38 15.02
N LYS A 84 -9.15 -10.62 16.01
CA LYS A 84 -8.16 -9.55 15.79
C LYS A 84 -6.87 -10.10 15.17
N MET A 85 -6.40 -11.23 15.68
CA MET A 85 -5.20 -11.89 15.17
C MET A 85 -5.42 -12.34 13.72
N ASP A 86 -6.55 -12.96 13.40
CA ASP A 86 -6.87 -13.43 12.05
C ASP A 86 -6.92 -12.27 11.04
N ILE A 87 -7.58 -11.17 11.38
CA ILE A 87 -7.62 -9.96 10.55
C ILE A 87 -6.22 -9.42 10.34
N ARG A 88 -5.44 -9.26 11.42
CA ARG A 88 -4.09 -8.71 11.37
C ARG A 88 -3.15 -9.57 10.52
N LEU A 89 -3.12 -10.88 10.75
CA LEU A 89 -2.25 -11.80 10.02
C LEU A 89 -2.61 -11.79 8.54
N THR A 90 -3.90 -11.87 8.21
CA THR A 90 -4.34 -11.91 6.81
C THR A 90 -4.02 -10.60 6.08
N LEU A 91 -4.26 -9.44 6.70
CA LEU A 91 -3.92 -8.15 6.11
C LEU A 91 -2.42 -7.98 5.87
N ASN A 92 -1.58 -8.37 6.84
CA ASN A 92 -0.13 -8.29 6.69
C ASN A 92 0.40 -9.27 5.63
N GLN A 93 -0.09 -10.51 5.62
CA GLN A 93 0.28 -11.50 4.60
C GLN A 93 -0.12 -11.05 3.20
N TYR A 94 -1.35 -10.54 3.03
CA TYR A 94 -1.81 -10.03 1.75
C TYR A 94 -0.98 -8.81 1.31
N LEU A 95 -0.74 -7.85 2.21
CA LEU A 95 0.08 -6.68 1.91
C LEU A 95 1.50 -7.10 1.47
N TYR A 96 2.16 -7.98 2.23
CA TYR A 96 3.49 -8.46 1.88
C TYR A 96 3.51 -9.18 0.53
N ALA A 97 2.57 -10.09 0.25
CA ALA A 97 2.56 -10.88 -0.98
C ALA A 97 2.17 -10.08 -2.26
N HIS A 98 1.45 -8.97 -2.10
CA HIS A 98 0.80 -8.27 -3.21
C HIS A 98 1.13 -6.77 -3.34
N HIS A 99 1.93 -6.17 -2.45
CA HIS A 99 2.22 -4.72 -2.43
C HIS A 99 2.76 -4.15 -3.76
N ASN A 100 3.45 -4.96 -4.56
CA ASN A 100 3.99 -4.57 -5.86
C ASN A 100 3.12 -5.00 -7.06
N LYS A 101 2.02 -5.73 -6.81
CA LYS A 101 1.11 -6.28 -7.83
C LYS A 101 -0.22 -5.53 -7.90
N VAL A 102 -0.71 -5.04 -6.76
CA VAL A 102 -1.98 -4.29 -6.70
C VAL A 102 -1.77 -2.81 -7.02
N PRO A 103 -2.80 -2.13 -7.54
CA PRO A 103 -2.77 -0.69 -7.70
C PRO A 103 -2.44 0.07 -6.42
N SER A 104 -1.85 1.26 -6.58
CA SER A 104 -1.41 2.09 -5.46
C SER A 104 -2.53 2.45 -4.50
N PHE A 105 -3.77 2.66 -4.96
CA PHE A 105 -4.90 2.98 -4.10
C PHE A 105 -5.29 1.82 -3.18
N ILE A 106 -5.28 0.58 -3.67
CA ILE A 106 -5.49 -0.64 -2.86
C ILE A 106 -4.34 -0.81 -1.87
N ARG A 107 -3.09 -0.71 -2.34
CA ARG A 107 -1.90 -0.80 -1.47
C ARG A 107 -1.95 0.22 -0.35
N ASN A 108 -2.23 1.48 -0.67
CA ASN A 108 -2.28 2.56 0.31
C ASN A 108 -3.43 2.35 1.31
N LYS A 109 -4.57 1.83 0.86
CA LYS A 109 -5.69 1.45 1.75
C LYS A 109 -5.28 0.32 2.71
N LEU A 110 -4.61 -0.73 2.23
CA LEU A 110 -4.09 -1.81 3.07
C LEU A 110 -3.11 -1.30 4.14
N VAL A 111 -2.13 -0.49 3.72
CA VAL A 111 -1.17 0.16 4.65
C VAL A 111 -1.93 0.94 5.71
N LYS A 112 -2.97 1.69 5.33
CA LYS A 112 -3.79 2.45 6.26
C LYS A 112 -4.44 1.57 7.32
N LEU A 113 -5.04 0.45 6.93
CA LEU A 113 -5.66 -0.49 7.86
C LEU A 113 -4.66 -1.11 8.82
N VAL A 114 -3.48 -1.51 8.33
CA VAL A 114 -2.42 -2.07 9.18
C VAL A 114 -1.95 -1.04 10.20
N VAL A 115 -1.79 0.23 9.79
CA VAL A 115 -1.42 1.33 10.67
C VAL A 115 -2.53 1.65 11.67
N ASP A 116 -3.81 1.61 11.29
CA ASP A 116 -4.94 1.82 12.20
C ASP A 116 -5.02 0.75 13.30
N ILE A 117 -4.71 -0.50 12.96
CA ILE A 117 -4.55 -1.57 13.97
C ILE A 117 -3.37 -1.25 14.89
N GLY A 118 -2.20 -0.90 14.33
CA GLY A 118 -1.01 -0.54 15.11
C GLY A 118 -1.27 0.63 16.07
N ARG A 119 -1.97 1.66 15.61
CA ARG A 119 -2.38 2.83 16.38
C ARG A 119 -3.19 2.44 17.63
N THR A 120 -4.02 1.41 17.54
CA THR A 120 -4.82 0.95 18.69
C THR A 120 -4.06 -0.06 19.57
N ASP A 121 -3.31 -0.99 18.97
CA ASP A 121 -2.80 -2.17 19.66
C ASP A 121 -1.29 -2.14 20.01
N TRP A 122 -0.49 -1.31 19.34
CA TRP A 122 0.96 -1.23 19.59
C TRP A 122 1.26 -0.44 20.88
N PRO A 123 2.09 -0.92 21.82
CA PRO A 123 2.99 -2.07 21.72
C PRO A 123 2.46 -3.32 22.43
N HIS A 124 1.35 -3.24 23.17
CA HIS A 124 0.95 -4.31 24.06
C HIS A 124 0.30 -5.50 23.35
N PHE A 125 -0.64 -5.23 22.44
CA PHE A 125 -1.40 -6.27 21.72
C PHE A 125 -0.90 -6.50 20.29
N TYR A 126 0.02 -5.67 19.83
CA TYR A 126 0.73 -5.81 18.56
C TYR A 126 2.21 -5.38 18.71
N PRO A 127 3.03 -6.12 19.45
CA PRO A 127 4.39 -5.71 19.85
C PRO A 127 5.38 -5.60 18.69
N ASP A 128 5.21 -6.44 17.68
CA ASP A 128 6.06 -6.54 16.50
C ASP A 128 5.70 -5.52 15.40
N PHE A 129 4.61 -4.76 15.56
CA PHE A 129 4.14 -3.78 14.57
C PHE A 129 5.27 -2.90 14.00
N PHE A 130 5.97 -2.17 14.87
CA PHE A 130 6.98 -1.22 14.42
C PHE A 130 8.27 -1.91 13.97
N THR A 131 8.65 -3.00 14.64
CA THR A 131 9.85 -3.79 14.28
C THR A 131 9.70 -4.40 12.88
N ASN A 132 8.51 -4.90 12.52
CA ASN A 132 8.23 -5.42 11.19
C ASN A 132 8.37 -4.32 10.13
N ILE A 133 7.91 -3.08 10.41
CA ILE A 133 8.12 -1.95 9.51
C ILE A 133 9.62 -1.69 9.30
N LEU A 134 10.42 -1.65 10.39
CA LEU A 134 11.87 -1.45 10.29
C LEU A 134 12.57 -2.57 9.51
N GLN A 135 12.09 -3.81 9.59
CA GLN A 135 12.62 -4.92 8.78
C GLN A 135 12.31 -4.73 7.29
N LEU A 136 11.08 -4.34 6.95
CA LEU A 136 10.70 -4.09 5.54
C LEU A 136 11.52 -2.97 4.90
N VAL A 137 11.91 -1.96 5.68
CA VAL A 137 12.74 -0.83 5.24
C VAL A 137 14.17 -1.27 4.90
N GLN A 138 14.67 -2.33 5.53
CA GLN A 138 16.04 -2.82 5.34
C GLN A 138 16.19 -3.80 4.18
N ASP A 139 15.10 -4.43 3.73
CA ASP A 139 15.10 -5.36 2.61
C ASP A 139 14.89 -4.62 1.28
N SER A 140 15.78 -4.85 0.31
CA SER A 140 15.73 -4.22 -1.01
C SER A 140 14.44 -4.49 -1.80
N GLU A 141 13.78 -5.63 -1.60
CA GLU A 141 12.53 -5.96 -2.29
C GLU A 141 11.34 -5.21 -1.70
N THR A 142 11.38 -4.92 -0.39
CA THR A 142 10.25 -4.30 0.33
C THR A 142 10.51 -2.87 0.79
N VAL A 143 11.68 -2.30 0.52
CA VAL A 143 12.08 -0.96 1.01
C VAL A 143 11.03 0.11 0.71
N THR A 144 10.45 0.11 -0.49
CA THR A 144 9.40 1.07 -0.86
C THR A 144 8.12 0.89 -0.02
N LEU A 145 7.73 -0.35 0.27
CA LEU A 145 6.61 -0.65 1.16
C LEU A 145 6.93 -0.23 2.60
N GLY A 146 8.14 -0.54 3.09
CA GLY A 146 8.59 -0.15 4.41
C GLY A 146 8.58 1.36 4.62
N VAL A 147 9.09 2.14 3.66
CA VAL A 147 9.06 3.60 3.69
C VAL A 147 7.63 4.15 3.66
N LEU A 148 6.73 3.53 2.87
CA LEU A 148 5.31 3.89 2.84
C LEU A 148 4.62 3.65 4.20
N LEU A 149 4.90 2.51 4.84
CA LEU A 149 4.42 2.20 6.18
C LEU A 149 4.97 3.18 7.23
N LEU A 150 6.26 3.51 7.18
CA LEU A 150 6.86 4.52 8.06
C LEU A 150 6.18 5.87 7.92
N LYS A 151 6.01 6.35 6.68
CA LYS A 151 5.32 7.61 6.39
C LYS A 151 3.91 7.59 6.98
N MET A 152 3.11 6.60 6.64
CA MET A 152 1.72 6.52 7.10
C MET A 152 1.61 6.37 8.62
N THR A 153 2.51 5.60 9.23
CA THR A 153 2.62 5.47 10.70
C THR A 153 2.92 6.82 11.34
N SER A 154 3.86 7.59 10.81
CA SER A 154 4.20 8.92 11.35
C SER A 154 3.03 9.91 11.26
N GLU A 155 2.25 9.86 10.16
CA GLU A 155 1.09 10.74 9.96
C GLU A 155 -0.06 10.37 10.90
N GLU A 156 -0.33 9.07 11.08
CA GLU A 156 -1.51 8.59 11.81
C GLU A 156 -1.33 8.52 13.33
N LEU A 157 -0.13 8.16 13.81
CA LEU A 157 0.13 8.12 15.25
C LEU A 157 0.23 9.53 15.86
N MET A 158 0.62 10.52 15.05
CA MET A 158 0.71 11.92 15.44
C MET A 158 -0.54 12.73 15.12
N ALA A 159 -1.54 12.11 14.49
CA ALA A 159 -2.75 12.81 14.07
C ALA A 159 -3.56 13.32 15.28
N PRO A 160 -4.02 14.59 15.27
CA PRO A 160 -4.82 15.16 16.34
C PRO A 160 -6.30 14.71 16.29
N ARG A 161 -6.56 13.43 16.05
CA ARG A 161 -7.93 12.88 15.93
C ARG A 161 -8.56 12.68 17.31
N GLU A 162 -9.85 12.96 17.46
CA GLU A 162 -10.58 12.89 18.74
C GLU A 162 -10.98 11.47 19.18
N ASP A 163 -10.72 10.47 18.34
CA ASP A 163 -11.06 9.06 18.53
C ASP A 163 -10.15 8.30 19.51
N LEU A 164 -9.05 8.92 19.97
CA LEU A 164 -8.16 8.36 21.00
C LEU A 164 -8.11 9.25 22.25
N SER A 165 -7.95 8.60 23.41
CA SER A 165 -7.69 9.29 24.68
C SER A 165 -6.36 10.04 24.64
N MET A 166 -6.25 11.11 25.43
CA MET A 166 -5.01 11.91 25.51
C MET A 166 -3.82 11.08 25.98
N ALA A 167 -4.01 10.23 26.99
CA ALA A 167 -2.97 9.32 27.47
C ALA A 167 -2.44 8.39 26.36
N ARG A 168 -3.33 7.90 25.49
CA ARG A 168 -2.93 7.03 24.38
C ARG A 168 -2.13 7.80 23.32
N LYS A 169 -2.52 9.05 23.02
CA LYS A 169 -1.77 9.91 22.09
C LYS A 169 -0.37 10.22 22.61
N GLU A 170 -0.25 10.55 23.89
CA GLU A 170 1.03 10.81 24.55
C GLU A 170 1.93 9.57 24.53
N GLU A 171 1.35 8.38 24.78
CA GLU A 171 2.07 7.12 24.71
C GLU A 171 2.61 6.86 23.29
N LEU A 172 1.76 6.94 22.26
CA LEU A 172 2.16 6.74 20.87
C LEU A 172 3.25 7.72 20.44
N HIS A 173 3.12 8.99 20.83
CA HIS A 173 4.13 10.01 20.55
C HIS A 173 5.48 9.66 21.20
N ARG A 174 5.48 9.29 22.49
CA ARG A 174 6.70 8.88 23.20
C ARG A 174 7.35 7.65 22.55
N LEU A 175 6.54 6.66 22.17
CA LEU A 175 7.04 5.45 21.51
C LEU A 175 7.63 5.77 20.13
N LEU A 176 6.97 6.60 19.33
CA LEU A 176 7.48 7.01 18.02
C LEU A 176 8.78 7.82 18.16
N LEU A 177 8.84 8.78 19.11
CA LEU A 177 10.04 9.56 19.39
C LEU A 177 11.25 8.67 19.71
N ALA A 178 11.05 7.59 20.46
CA ALA A 178 12.11 6.64 20.78
C ALA A 178 12.67 5.91 19.53
N GLN A 179 11.90 5.83 18.44
CA GLN A 179 12.31 5.18 17.20
C GLN A 179 12.96 6.13 16.19
N ILE A 180 12.80 7.45 16.36
CA ILE A 180 13.29 8.46 15.39
C ILE A 180 14.78 8.32 15.07
N PRO A 181 15.71 8.10 16.02
CA PRO A 181 17.13 7.94 15.67
C PRO A 181 17.38 6.77 14.72
N THR A 182 16.72 5.63 14.96
CA THR A 182 16.82 4.43 14.12
C THR A 182 16.21 4.69 12.74
N VAL A 183 15.02 5.31 12.69
CA VAL A 183 14.33 5.62 11.43
C VAL A 183 15.18 6.56 10.57
N LEU A 184 15.72 7.63 11.14
CA LEU A 184 16.56 8.58 10.40
C LEU A 184 17.83 7.92 9.86
N ASN A 185 18.47 7.06 10.65
CA ASN A 185 19.64 6.31 10.20
C ASN A 185 19.31 5.40 8.99
N LEU A 186 18.19 4.67 9.06
CA LEU A 186 17.75 3.81 7.95
C LEU A 186 17.44 4.63 6.68
N LEU A 187 16.73 5.75 6.82
CA LEU A 187 16.41 6.63 5.69
C LEU A 187 17.67 7.23 5.06
N ASN A 188 18.65 7.65 5.87
CA ASN A 188 19.94 8.13 5.36
C ASN A 188 20.66 7.06 4.53
N ASN A 189 20.76 5.83 5.05
CA ASN A 189 21.40 4.71 4.33
C ASN A 189 20.70 4.41 2.99
N ILE A 190 19.37 4.51 2.95
CA ILE A 190 18.60 4.33 1.70
C ILE A 190 18.94 5.43 0.70
N LEU A 191 18.95 6.69 1.14
CA LEU A 191 19.27 7.84 0.29
C LEU A 191 20.70 7.77 -0.25
N GLU A 192 21.67 7.40 0.59
CA GLU A 192 23.06 7.16 0.19
C GLU A 192 23.14 6.06 -0.88
N SER A 193 22.49 4.91 -0.66
CA SER A 193 22.48 3.81 -1.65
C SER A 193 21.87 4.22 -2.99
N VAL A 194 20.81 5.03 -2.98
CA VAL A 194 20.19 5.55 -4.21
C VAL A 194 21.13 6.53 -4.91
N LEU A 195 21.80 7.40 -4.15
CA LEU A 195 22.76 8.36 -4.70
C LEU A 195 23.96 7.68 -5.34
N GLU A 196 24.55 6.67 -4.67
CA GLU A 196 25.66 5.88 -5.20
C GLU A 196 25.29 5.18 -6.51
N LYS A 197 24.13 4.51 -6.55
CA LYS A 197 23.61 3.86 -7.76
C LYS A 197 23.45 4.86 -8.91
N HIS A 198 22.91 6.05 -8.62
CA HIS A 198 22.77 7.11 -9.62
C HIS A 198 24.13 7.60 -10.12
N TRP A 199 25.09 7.80 -9.22
CA TRP A 199 26.45 8.22 -9.58
C TRP A 199 27.13 7.20 -10.49
N HIS A 200 27.03 5.91 -10.18
CA HIS A 200 27.59 4.84 -11.02
C HIS A 200 26.96 4.78 -12.42
N LEU A 201 25.66 5.05 -12.55
CA LEU A 201 24.99 5.13 -13.85
C LEU A 201 25.48 6.30 -14.70
N VAL A 202 25.74 7.46 -14.07
CA VAL A 202 26.20 8.67 -14.77
C VAL A 202 27.71 8.61 -15.09
N ALA A 203 28.51 7.99 -14.21
CA ALA A 203 29.96 7.85 -14.37
C ALA A 203 30.36 6.71 -15.33
N ALA A 204 29.44 5.82 -15.69
CA ALA A 204 29.65 4.83 -16.75
C ALA A 204 29.70 5.55 -18.11
N THR A 205 30.89 6.01 -18.50
CA THR A 205 31.15 6.49 -19.86
C THR A 205 30.81 5.38 -20.88
N PRO A 206 30.20 5.71 -22.03
CA PRO A 206 29.98 4.72 -23.07
C PRO A 206 31.33 4.10 -23.48
N PRO A 207 31.36 2.78 -23.77
CA PRO A 207 32.60 2.12 -24.18
C PRO A 207 33.20 2.88 -25.38
N PRO A 208 34.54 3.02 -25.44
CA PRO A 208 35.18 3.74 -26.53
C PRO A 208 34.74 3.13 -27.86
N SER A 209 34.26 3.98 -28.77
CA SER A 209 33.88 3.58 -30.13
C SER A 209 35.01 2.75 -30.75
N PRO A 210 34.71 1.63 -31.43
CA PRO A 210 35.75 0.85 -32.08
C PRO A 210 36.43 1.74 -33.12
N THR A 211 37.68 2.09 -32.86
CA THR A 211 38.55 2.79 -33.81
C THR A 211 38.84 1.84 -34.97
N GLN A 212 37.93 1.74 -35.94
CA GLN A 212 38.22 1.07 -37.20
C GLN A 212 39.11 1.99 -38.03
N GLY A 213 40.40 1.65 -38.06
CA GLY A 213 41.34 2.10 -39.07
C GLY A 213 41.00 1.49 -40.41
N ASP A 214 40.41 2.34 -41.25
CA ASP A 214 40.60 2.49 -42.70
C ASP A 214 39.93 1.55 -43.73
N SER A 215 39.39 2.26 -44.73
CA SER A 215 39.08 1.89 -46.12
C SER A 215 37.86 1.02 -46.48
N GLY A 216 36.77 1.70 -46.91
CA GLY A 216 35.88 1.14 -47.95
C GLY A 216 34.38 1.50 -47.89
N THR A 217 33.97 2.53 -48.63
CA THR A 217 32.67 2.65 -49.36
C THR A 217 31.31 2.76 -48.60
N ARG A 218 30.77 3.99 -48.61
CA ARG A 218 29.39 4.47 -48.92
C ARG A 218 28.12 3.81 -48.31
N GLN A 219 27.31 4.70 -47.70
CA GLN A 219 25.83 4.79 -47.65
C GLN A 219 25.08 3.82 -46.70
N ARG A 220 24.00 4.16 -45.96
CA ARG A 220 23.24 5.41 -45.66
C ARG A 220 22.24 5.07 -44.53
N GLY A 221 22.10 5.94 -43.52
CA GLY A 221 20.83 6.21 -42.80
C GLY A 221 20.36 5.23 -41.72
N SER A 222 20.33 5.68 -40.45
CA SER A 222 19.11 5.82 -39.62
C SER A 222 19.49 6.33 -38.23
N SER A 223 19.30 7.63 -38.01
CA SER A 223 19.52 8.29 -36.71
C SER A 223 18.31 8.06 -35.79
N LEU A 224 18.55 7.41 -34.65
CA LEU A 224 17.64 7.40 -33.50
C LEU A 224 17.71 8.76 -32.80
N MET A 225 16.64 9.54 -32.90
CA MET A 225 16.43 10.76 -32.11
C MET A 225 15.85 10.36 -30.74
N LEU A 226 16.68 10.31 -29.71
CA LEU A 226 16.26 10.22 -28.30
C LEU A 226 16.42 11.60 -27.65
N PHE A 227 15.26 12.20 -27.40
CA PHE A 227 14.92 13.28 -26.46
C PHE A 227 16.04 14.25 -26.03
N SER A 228 15.98 15.46 -26.59
CA SER A 228 16.61 16.65 -26.05
C SER A 228 15.85 17.11 -24.80
N SER A 229 16.51 17.08 -23.64
CA SER A 229 16.10 17.82 -22.45
C SER A 229 16.87 19.13 -22.40
N SER A 230 16.23 20.24 -22.78
CA SER A 230 16.78 21.59 -22.58
C SER A 230 16.66 22.00 -21.10
N PRO A 231 17.71 22.62 -20.51
CA PRO A 231 17.64 23.17 -19.18
C PRO A 231 16.93 24.54 -19.15
N LEU A 232 16.22 24.77 -18.06
CA LEU A 232 15.62 26.05 -17.66
C LEU A 232 16.65 27.19 -17.76
N GLN A 233 16.32 28.24 -18.52
CA GLN A 233 16.95 29.56 -18.37
C GLN A 233 16.01 30.50 -17.64
N SER A 234 16.61 31.15 -16.66
CA SER A 234 16.06 32.15 -15.75
C SER A 234 16.02 33.54 -16.39
N VAL A 235 15.18 34.41 -15.79
CA VAL A 235 15.17 35.88 -15.77
C VAL A 235 14.43 36.62 -16.91
N CYS A 236 13.23 37.10 -16.59
CA CYS A 236 12.91 38.51 -16.26
C CYS A 236 11.47 38.61 -15.73
#